data_AF-A0A7C0YQW1-F1
#
_entry.id   AF-A0A7C0YQW1-F1
#
_cell.length_a   1.000
_cell.length_b   1.000
_cell.length_c   1.000
_cell.angle_alpha   90.00
_cell.angle_beta   90.00
_cell.angle_gamma   90.00
#
_symmetry.space_group_name_H-M   'P 1'
#
loop_
_entity.id
_entity.type
_entity.pdbx_description
1 polymer ?
#
loop_
_entity_poly.entity_id
_entity_poly.type
_entity_poly.pdbx_seq_one_letter_code
_entity_poly.pdbx_strand_id
1 'polypeptide(L)'
;MVSYLIYLLYTVMHKDDTRTKETEKIMPTRQQRRELITVFKGKEVKKKPILKIKDFVILIAGVAGLALRAKHLIDSVVELSGLFNIAPAMISITAVAIGTSLPELIVSIKAALSGKSEIAIGNIFGSNAFNALVVVGLPGIFKNLAVDEVTFSIGVPAMALATLLFIISGISRRIHIWDGAMYLILYILFIGKLFKLF
;
A
#
# COMPACT_ATOMS: atom_id res chain seq x y z
N MET A 1 -2.81 -7.40 -3.64
CA MET A 1 -4.27 -7.60 -3.57
C MET A 1 -5.07 -6.55 -4.32
N VAL A 2 -4.62 -5.29 -4.33
CA VAL A 2 -5.40 -4.09 -4.67
C VAL A 2 -5.23 -3.65 -6.13
N SER A 3 -4.02 -3.81 -6.63
CA SER A 3 -3.50 -3.38 -7.92
C SER A 3 -4.25 -3.94 -9.13
N TYR A 4 -5.16 -4.90 -8.93
CA TYR A 4 -5.59 -5.82 -9.99
C TYR A 4 -7.07 -5.79 -10.29
N LEU A 5 -7.91 -5.52 -9.29
CA LEU A 5 -9.30 -5.09 -9.51
C LEU A 5 -9.33 -3.85 -10.42
N ILE A 6 -8.29 -3.04 -10.28
CA ILE A 6 -8.01 -1.82 -11.02
C ILE A 6 -7.64 -2.09 -12.46
N TYR A 7 -6.81 -3.12 -12.69
CA TYR A 7 -6.43 -3.51 -14.03
C TYR A 7 -7.62 -4.14 -14.78
N LEU A 8 -8.49 -4.86 -14.06
CA LEU A 8 -9.67 -5.49 -14.64
C LEU A 8 -10.69 -4.44 -15.08
N LEU A 9 -10.86 -3.39 -14.27
CA LEU A 9 -11.62 -2.19 -14.64
C LEU A 9 -10.98 -1.43 -15.82
N TYR A 10 -9.66 -1.25 -15.82
CA TYR A 10 -8.96 -0.56 -16.89
C TYR A 10 -9.13 -1.28 -18.24
N THR A 11 -8.99 -2.61 -18.27
CA THR A 11 -9.11 -3.39 -19.50
C THR A 11 -10.55 -3.51 -20.01
N VAL A 12 -11.54 -3.58 -19.13
CA VAL A 12 -12.96 -3.55 -19.53
C VAL A 12 -13.35 -2.19 -20.12
N MET A 13 -12.65 -1.11 -19.74
CA MET A 13 -12.95 0.25 -20.18
C MET A 13 -12.11 0.77 -21.35
N HIS A 14 -10.98 0.15 -21.69
CA HIS A 14 -10.09 0.61 -22.77
C HIS A 14 -9.78 -0.51 -23.75
N LYS A 15 -10.78 -0.80 -24.59
CA LYS A 15 -10.55 -1.40 -25.91
C LYS A 15 -10.34 -0.25 -26.89
N ASP A 16 -9.26 -0.36 -27.67
CA ASP A 16 -8.80 0.53 -28.74
C ASP A 16 -8.01 1.77 -28.28
N ASP A 17 -6.68 1.74 -28.44
CA ASP A 17 -6.08 2.46 -29.58
C ASP A 17 -4.62 2.06 -29.84
N THR A 18 -4.37 1.70 -31.09
CA THR A 18 -3.07 1.38 -31.69
C THR A 18 -2.33 2.66 -32.05
N ARG A 19 -1.12 2.90 -31.49
CA ARG A 19 0.00 3.57 -32.20
C ARG A 19 1.23 3.74 -31.30
N THR A 20 2.28 2.98 -31.57
CA THR A 20 3.63 3.29 -31.08
C THR A 20 4.65 2.90 -32.14
N LYS A 21 4.84 3.79 -33.14
CA LYS A 21 6.01 3.83 -34.03
C LYS A 21 6.17 5.25 -34.59
N GLU A 22 6.76 6.18 -33.83
CA GLU A 22 7.24 7.48 -34.36
C GLU A 22 8.25 8.20 -33.45
N THR A 23 8.90 7.49 -32.52
CA THR A 23 9.83 8.11 -31.54
C THR A 23 11.30 8.07 -31.98
N GLU A 24 11.56 8.17 -33.27
CA GLU A 24 12.93 8.29 -33.77
C GLU A 24 12.98 9.37 -34.85
N LYS A 25 13.84 10.36 -34.63
CA LYS A 25 14.08 11.57 -35.44
C LYS A 25 13.13 12.73 -35.14
N ILE A 26 13.63 13.72 -34.40
CA ILE A 26 13.65 15.17 -34.68
C ILE A 26 14.31 15.83 -33.45
N MET A 27 15.60 16.18 -33.54
CA MET A 27 16.13 17.21 -32.66
C MET A 27 15.63 18.57 -33.19
N PRO A 28 14.87 19.36 -32.42
CA PRO A 28 14.28 20.60 -32.89
C PRO A 28 15.34 21.66 -33.20
N THR A 29 15.13 22.41 -34.28
CA THR A 29 15.98 23.51 -34.76
C THR A 29 16.09 24.61 -33.68
N ARG A 30 17.17 25.41 -33.67
CA ARG A 30 17.40 26.46 -32.65
C ARG A 30 16.21 27.42 -32.45
N GLN A 31 15.43 27.69 -33.51
CA GLN A 31 14.19 28.47 -33.45
C GLN A 31 13.06 27.74 -32.70
N GLN A 32 12.78 26.47 -33.04
CA GLN A 32 11.80 25.64 -32.32
C GLN A 32 12.20 25.45 -30.85
N ARG A 33 13.50 25.34 -30.55
CA ARG A 33 13.99 25.29 -29.18
C ARG A 33 13.72 26.60 -28.42
N ARG A 34 13.85 27.76 -29.07
CA ARG A 34 13.47 29.07 -28.51
C ARG A 34 11.96 29.17 -28.26
N GLU A 35 11.13 28.71 -29.20
CA GLU A 35 9.68 28.69 -29.06
C GLU A 35 9.22 27.75 -27.93
N LEU A 36 9.79 26.54 -27.86
CA LEU A 36 9.58 25.62 -26.74
C LEU A 36 9.96 26.27 -25.41
N ILE A 37 11.13 26.91 -25.33
CA ILE A 37 11.56 27.62 -24.11
C ILE A 37 10.58 28.75 -23.76
N THR A 38 10.07 29.53 -24.71
CA THR A 38 9.05 30.56 -24.43
C THR A 38 7.72 29.98 -23.98
N VAL A 39 7.28 28.85 -24.56
CA VAL A 39 6.06 28.13 -24.17
C VAL A 39 6.21 27.53 -22.77
N PHE A 40 7.38 27.00 -22.42
CA PHE A 40 7.67 26.51 -21.08
C PHE A 40 7.81 27.64 -20.05
N LYS A 41 8.35 28.79 -20.45
CA LYS A 41 8.52 29.98 -19.58
C LYS A 41 7.18 30.66 -19.25
N GLY A 42 6.16 30.47 -20.09
CA GLY A 42 4.79 30.96 -19.88
C GLY A 42 3.88 30.04 -19.07
N LYS A 43 4.30 28.79 -18.79
CA LYS A 43 3.57 27.94 -17.83
C LYS A 43 3.96 28.37 -16.43
N GLU A 44 3.06 29.09 -15.75
CA GLU A 44 3.18 29.39 -14.34
C GLU A 44 3.57 28.12 -13.59
N VAL A 45 4.78 28.11 -13.02
CA VAL A 45 5.21 27.07 -12.09
C VAL A 45 4.24 27.18 -10.91
N LYS A 46 3.27 26.25 -10.82
CA LYS A 46 2.32 26.17 -9.71
C LYS A 46 3.09 26.40 -8.41
N LYS A 47 2.83 27.53 -7.73
CA LYS A 47 3.48 27.89 -6.46
C LYS A 47 3.36 26.67 -5.54
N LYS A 48 4.51 26.11 -5.13
CA LYS A 48 4.55 25.03 -4.14
C LYS A 48 3.78 25.54 -2.90
N PRO A 49 2.86 24.74 -2.33
CA PRO A 49 2.10 25.17 -1.17
C PRO A 49 3.08 25.54 -0.06
N ILE A 50 2.99 26.77 0.43
CA ILE A 50 3.82 27.26 1.54
C ILE A 50 3.23 26.65 2.81
N LEU A 51 4.03 25.89 3.56
CA LEU A 51 3.61 25.26 4.81
C LEU A 51 3.14 26.35 5.78
N LYS A 52 1.86 26.32 6.16
CA LYS A 52 1.28 27.26 7.11
C LYS A 52 1.42 26.69 8.53
N ILE A 53 1.44 27.58 9.53
CA ILE A 53 1.37 27.17 10.95
C ILE A 53 0.17 26.27 11.22
N LYS A 54 -0.95 26.50 10.51
CA LYS A 54 -2.13 25.63 10.57
C LYS A 54 -1.83 24.17 10.23
N ASP A 55 -0.96 23.91 9.25
CA ASP A 55 -0.61 22.55 8.83
C ASP A 55 0.20 21.84 9.93
N PHE A 56 1.11 22.56 10.58
CA PHE A 56 1.85 22.06 11.75
C PHE A 56 0.92 21.76 12.94
N VAL A 57 -0.05 22.64 13.23
CA VAL A 57 -1.02 22.41 14.30
C VAL A 57 -1.87 21.18 14.02
N ILE A 58 -2.35 21.00 12.79
CA ILE A 58 -3.13 19.82 12.39
C ILE A 58 -2.29 18.55 12.50
N LEU A 59 -1.01 18.60 12.09
CA LEU A 59 -0.10 17.47 12.18
C LEU A 59 0.13 17.04 13.63
N ILE A 60 0.44 18.00 14.52
CA ILE A 60 0.66 17.73 15.95
C ILE A 60 -0.63 17.20 16.60
N ALA A 61 -1.78 17.80 16.30
CA ALA A 61 -3.07 17.34 16.80
C ALA A 61 -3.40 15.91 16.32
N GLY A 62 -3.06 15.59 15.07
CA GLY A 62 -3.23 14.24 14.51
C GLY A 62 -2.35 13.20 15.23
N VAL A 63 -1.07 13.50 15.42
CA VAL A 63 -0.13 12.62 16.15
C VAL A 63 -0.57 12.43 17.60
N ALA A 64 -0.98 13.51 18.28
CA ALA A 64 -1.51 13.42 19.65
C ALA A 64 -2.79 12.58 19.70
N GLY A 65 -3.70 12.77 18.73
CA GLY A 65 -4.91 11.96 18.59
C GLY A 65 -4.62 10.48 18.42
N LEU A 66 -3.65 10.13 17.57
CA LEU A 66 -3.18 8.75 17.39
C LEU A 66 -2.64 8.15 18.69
N ALA A 67 -1.79 8.89 19.42
CA ALA A 67 -1.24 8.42 20.69
C ALA A 67 -2.33 8.15 21.75
N LEU A 68 -3.33 9.02 21.85
CA LEU A 68 -4.44 8.87 22.79
C LEU A 68 -5.37 7.70 22.42
N ARG A 69 -5.58 7.47 21.12
CA ARG A 69 -6.46 6.41 20.61
C ARG A 69 -5.79 5.03 20.65
N ALA A 70 -4.46 4.95 20.59
CA ALA A 70 -3.74 3.67 20.61
C ALA A 70 -4.09 2.81 21.83
N LYS A 71 -4.15 3.41 23.02
CA LYS A 71 -4.54 2.69 24.24
C LYS A 71 -5.98 2.16 24.17
N HIS A 72 -6.91 3.02 23.77
CA HIS A 72 -8.32 2.64 23.61
C HIS A 72 -8.50 1.52 22.59
N LEU A 73 -7.73 1.52 21.50
CA LEU A 73 -7.75 0.45 20.51
C LEU A 73 -7.35 -0.89 21.13
N ILE A 74 -6.30 -0.92 21.95
CA ILE A 74 -5.86 -2.15 22.63
C ILE A 74 -6.94 -2.63 23.60
N ASP A 75 -7.50 -1.73 24.41
CA ASP A 75 -8.55 -2.07 25.37
C ASP A 75 -9.79 -2.66 24.65
N SER A 76 -10.21 -2.04 23.53
CA SER A 76 -11.30 -2.56 22.70
C SER A 76 -10.97 -3.91 22.05
N VAL A 77 -9.73 -4.15 21.64
CA VAL A 77 -9.31 -5.46 21.09
C VAL A 77 -9.42 -6.55 22.17
N VAL A 78 -9.03 -6.26 23.40
CA VAL A 78 -9.15 -7.20 24.54
C VAL A 78 -10.62 -7.47 24.86
N GLU A 79 -11.46 -6.44 24.92
CA GLU A 79 -12.90 -6.60 25.17
C GLU A 79 -13.58 -7.43 24.06
N LEU A 80 -13.29 -7.10 22.80
CA LEU A 80 -13.80 -7.82 21.64
C LEU A 80 -13.35 -9.29 21.64
N SER A 81 -12.11 -9.55 22.07
CA SER A 81 -11.59 -10.92 22.19
C SER A 81 -12.37 -11.74 23.22
N GLY A 82 -12.78 -11.12 24.33
CA GLY A 82 -13.64 -11.74 25.34
C GLY A 82 -15.06 -12.02 24.83
N LEU A 83 -15.64 -11.11 24.05
CA LEU A 83 -16.98 -11.28 23.47
C LEU A 83 -17.04 -12.42 22.45
N PHE A 84 -16.02 -12.57 21.61
CA PHE A 84 -15.95 -13.62 20.58
C PHE A 84 -15.27 -14.90 21.07
N ASN A 85 -14.79 -14.94 22.32
CA ASN A 85 -14.04 -16.06 22.91
C ASN A 85 -12.86 -16.53 22.03
N ILE A 86 -12.14 -15.57 21.46
CA ILE A 86 -10.95 -15.78 20.62
C ILE A 86 -9.75 -15.04 21.22
N ALA A 87 -8.54 -15.46 20.89
CA ALA A 87 -7.34 -14.77 21.38
C ALA A 87 -7.25 -13.32 20.84
N PRO A 88 -6.82 -12.33 21.65
CA PRO A 88 -6.60 -10.95 21.18
C PRO A 88 -5.69 -10.86 19.94
N ALA A 89 -4.72 -11.77 19.83
CA ALA A 89 -3.83 -11.89 18.69
C ALA A 89 -4.59 -12.12 17.36
N MET A 90 -5.69 -12.87 17.39
CA MET A 90 -6.52 -13.16 16.22
C MET A 90 -7.22 -11.91 15.67
N ILE A 91 -7.71 -11.05 16.56
CA ILE A 91 -8.33 -9.77 16.19
C ILE A 91 -7.25 -8.80 15.70
N SER A 92 -6.07 -8.83 16.32
CA SER A 92 -4.94 -7.97 15.96
C SER A 92 -4.41 -8.28 14.55
N ILE A 93 -4.16 -9.55 14.25
CA ILE A 93 -3.65 -9.99 12.94
C ILE A 93 -4.71 -9.90 11.82
N THR A 94 -5.98 -9.68 12.16
CA THR A 94 -7.06 -9.50 11.18
C THR A 94 -7.58 -8.07 11.15
N ALA A 95 -8.53 -7.72 12.02
CA ALA A 95 -9.27 -6.48 11.99
C ALA A 95 -8.35 -5.26 12.18
N VAL A 96 -7.40 -5.33 13.13
CA VAL A 96 -6.47 -4.22 13.37
C VAL A 96 -5.50 -4.08 12.19
N ALA A 97 -4.87 -5.18 11.75
CA ALA A 97 -3.95 -5.17 10.61
C ALA A 97 -4.60 -4.67 9.30
N ILE A 98 -5.86 -5.08 9.05
CA ILE A 98 -6.66 -4.57 7.94
C ILE A 98 -6.92 -3.07 8.12
N GLY A 99 -7.43 -2.67 9.29
CA GLY A 99 -7.78 -1.28 9.59
C GLY A 99 -6.62 -0.30 9.43
N THR A 100 -5.41 -0.69 9.85
CA THR A 100 -4.22 0.14 9.70
C THR A 100 -3.71 0.22 8.27
N SER A 101 -4.08 -0.72 7.40
CA SER A 101 -3.65 -0.78 5.98
C SER A 101 -4.69 -0.25 5.00
N LEU A 102 -5.89 0.09 5.49
CA LEU A 102 -7.02 0.62 4.71
C LEU A 102 -6.69 1.96 4.04
N PRO A 103 -6.06 2.94 4.71
CA PRO A 103 -5.68 4.21 4.08
C PRO A 103 -4.74 4.00 2.89
N GLU A 104 -3.72 3.16 3.05
CA GLU A 104 -2.73 2.81 2.05
C GLU A 104 -3.39 2.08 0.88
N LEU A 105 -4.30 1.15 1.19
CA LEU A 105 -5.16 0.48 0.22
C LEU A 105 -5.89 1.50 -0.66
N ILE A 106 -6.60 2.46 -0.05
CA ILE A 106 -7.37 3.48 -0.78
C ILE A 106 -6.46 4.34 -1.66
N VAL A 107 -5.29 4.75 -1.16
CA VAL A 107 -4.31 5.54 -1.92
C VAL A 107 -3.79 4.76 -3.12
N SER A 108 -3.40 3.50 -2.93
CA SER A 108 -2.95 2.63 -4.02
C SER A 108 -4.06 2.35 -5.04
N ILE A 109 -5.32 2.21 -4.59
CA ILE A 109 -6.48 2.06 -5.50
C ILE A 109 -6.59 3.27 -6.41
N LYS A 110 -6.68 4.46 -5.81
CA LYS A 110 -6.84 5.70 -6.56
C LYS A 110 -5.69 5.94 -7.53
N ALA A 111 -4.46 5.66 -7.11
CA ALA A 111 -3.28 5.81 -7.94
C ALA A 111 -3.32 4.90 -9.17
N ALA A 112 -3.60 3.60 -9.00
CA ALA A 112 -3.63 2.69 -10.12
C ALA A 112 -4.87 2.91 -11.03
N LEU A 113 -6.04 3.31 -10.49
CA LEU A 113 -7.20 3.70 -11.31
C LEU A 113 -6.92 4.95 -12.15
N SER A 114 -6.02 5.81 -11.68
CA SER A 114 -5.56 6.99 -12.42
C SER A 114 -4.44 6.68 -13.43
N GLY A 115 -4.15 5.40 -13.71
CA GLY A 115 -3.04 4.98 -14.58
C GLY A 115 -1.65 5.21 -13.99
N LYS A 116 -1.53 5.58 -12.70
CA LYS A 116 -0.26 5.86 -12.01
C LYS A 116 0.19 4.63 -11.23
N SER A 117 0.46 3.54 -11.95
CA SER A 117 0.85 2.25 -11.37
C SER A 117 2.14 2.33 -10.55
N GLU A 118 3.10 3.17 -10.96
CA GLU A 118 4.36 3.42 -10.24
C GLU A 118 4.13 3.96 -8.82
N ILE A 119 3.16 4.88 -8.67
CA ILE A 119 2.79 5.44 -7.36
C ILE A 119 2.11 4.37 -6.51
N ALA A 120 1.20 3.59 -7.09
CA ALA A 120 0.51 2.52 -6.37
C ALA A 120 1.50 1.46 -5.84
N ILE A 121 2.46 1.08 -6.68
CA ILE A 121 3.54 0.15 -6.34
C ILE A 121 4.44 0.74 -5.26
N GLY A 122 4.93 1.97 -5.45
CA GLY A 122 5.77 2.66 -4.48
C GLY A 122 5.12 2.77 -3.10
N ASN A 123 3.81 3.04 -3.05
CA ASN A 123 3.06 3.07 -1.79
C ASN A 123 3.02 1.71 -1.09
N ILE A 124 2.78 0.61 -1.82
CA ILE A 124 2.73 -0.75 -1.24
C ILE A 124 4.10 -1.16 -0.69
N PHE A 125 5.15 -0.99 -1.50
CA PHE A 125 6.51 -1.36 -1.09
C PHE A 125 7.02 -0.50 0.06
N GLY A 126 6.80 0.81 -0.01
CA GLY A 126 7.20 1.75 1.03
C GLY A 126 6.52 1.44 2.36
N SER A 127 5.21 1.15 2.34
CA SER A 127 4.44 0.84 3.55
C SER A 127 4.87 -0.49 4.18
N ASN A 128 5.10 -1.53 3.37
CA ASN A 128 5.59 -2.82 3.89
C ASN A 128 7.00 -2.71 4.48
N ALA A 129 7.89 -1.97 3.82
CA ALA A 129 9.25 -1.72 4.32
C ALA A 129 9.21 -0.89 5.62
N PHE A 130 8.37 0.14 5.68
CA PHE A 130 8.18 0.95 6.88
C PHE A 130 7.61 0.12 8.04
N ASN A 131 6.63 -0.74 7.79
CA ASN A 131 6.05 -1.60 8.83
C ASN A 131 7.08 -2.60 9.37
N ALA A 132 7.86 -3.24 8.50
CA ALA A 132 8.90 -4.18 8.92
C ALA A 132 10.01 -3.49 9.72
N LEU A 133 10.53 -2.35 9.24
CA LEU A 133 11.70 -1.70 9.83
C LEU A 133 11.34 -0.79 11.01
N VAL A 134 10.30 0.02 10.87
CA VAL A 134 9.95 1.07 11.85
C VAL A 134 8.89 0.58 12.83
N VAL A 135 7.83 -0.07 12.37
CA VAL A 135 6.75 -0.49 13.27
C VAL A 135 7.15 -1.72 14.09
N VAL A 136 7.84 -2.70 13.49
CA VAL A 136 8.31 -3.90 14.18
C VAL A 136 9.77 -3.78 14.63
N GLY A 137 10.67 -3.38 13.71
CA GLY A 137 12.10 -3.34 13.97
C GLY A 137 12.52 -2.34 15.06
N LEU A 138 12.00 -1.11 15.03
CA LEU A 138 12.41 -0.09 15.99
C LEU A 138 12.04 -0.43 17.45
N PRO A 139 10.80 -0.86 17.78
CA PRO A 139 10.50 -1.34 19.14
C PRO A 139 11.34 -2.57 19.54
N GLY A 140 11.68 -3.44 18.58
CA GLY A 140 12.49 -4.64 18.81
C GLY A 140 13.94 -4.39 19.21
N ILE A 141 14.47 -3.20 18.91
CA ILE A 141 15.77 -2.77 19.41
C ILE A 141 15.69 -2.44 20.91
N PHE A 142 14.56 -1.91 21.38
CA PHE A 142 14.39 -1.45 22.77
C PHE A 142 13.88 -2.54 23.71
N LYS A 143 13.11 -3.51 23.22
CA LYS A 143 12.55 -4.61 24.02
C LYS A 143 12.43 -5.90 23.20
N ASN A 144 12.48 -7.04 23.88
CA ASN A 144 12.19 -8.32 23.26
C ASN A 144 10.69 -8.39 22.90
N LEU A 145 10.36 -8.62 21.63
CA LEU A 145 8.99 -8.82 21.19
C LEU A 145 8.61 -10.27 21.43
N ALA A 146 7.70 -10.50 22.38
CA ALA A 146 7.06 -11.80 22.53
C ALA A 146 6.18 -12.06 21.30
N VAL A 147 6.47 -13.12 20.55
CA VAL A 147 5.66 -13.57 19.42
C VAL A 147 4.69 -14.64 19.94
N ASP A 148 3.40 -14.42 19.74
CA ASP A 148 2.38 -15.40 20.09
C ASP A 148 2.38 -16.59 19.12
N GLU A 149 1.87 -17.73 19.57
CA GLU A 149 1.90 -18.99 18.82
C GLU A 149 1.16 -18.90 17.47
N VAL A 150 0.07 -18.11 17.39
CA VAL A 150 -0.71 -17.92 16.16
C VAL A 150 0.12 -17.13 15.15
N THR A 151 0.74 -16.03 15.58
CA THR A 151 1.64 -15.23 14.73
C THR A 151 2.82 -16.07 14.26
N PHE A 152 3.44 -16.86 15.13
CA PHE A 152 4.60 -17.69 14.76
C PHE A 152 4.23 -18.85 13.82
N SER A 153 3.13 -19.57 14.07
CA SER A 153 2.79 -20.79 13.33
C SER A 153 1.99 -20.53 12.05
N ILE A 154 1.26 -19.41 11.98
CA ILE A 154 0.38 -19.09 10.85
C ILE A 154 0.83 -17.79 10.17
N GLY A 155 1.03 -16.72 10.94
CA GLY A 155 1.37 -15.40 10.42
C GLY A 155 2.70 -15.36 9.67
N VAL A 156 3.80 -15.76 10.33
CA VAL A 156 5.15 -15.72 9.77
C VAL A 156 5.30 -16.61 8.54
N PRO A 157 4.84 -17.89 8.53
CA PRO A 157 4.90 -18.72 7.33
C PRO A 157 4.07 -18.17 6.17
N ALA A 158 2.88 -17.63 6.44
CA ALA A 158 2.06 -17.01 5.41
C ALA A 158 2.73 -15.77 4.81
N MET A 159 3.35 -14.93 5.65
CA MET A 159 4.13 -13.78 5.20
C MET A 159 5.32 -14.20 4.34
N ALA A 160 6.06 -15.23 4.76
CA ALA A 160 7.20 -15.76 4.02
C ALA A 160 6.76 -16.32 2.65
N LEU A 161 5.68 -17.10 2.61
CA LEU A 161 5.12 -17.64 1.37
C LEU A 161 4.65 -16.52 0.43
N ALA A 162 3.92 -15.53 0.95
CA ALA A 162 3.46 -14.39 0.15
C ALA A 162 4.63 -13.59 -0.43
N THR A 163 5.70 -13.39 0.37
CA THR A 163 6.92 -12.70 -0.07
C THR A 163 7.66 -13.49 -1.14
N LEU A 164 7.78 -14.81 -0.97
CA LEU A 164 8.42 -15.68 -1.95
C LEU A 164 7.68 -15.66 -3.29
N LEU A 165 6.35 -15.84 -3.26
CA LEU A 165 5.51 -15.76 -4.45
C LEU A 165 5.64 -14.38 -5.12
N PHE A 166 5.72 -13.33 -4.30
CA PHE A 166 5.88 -11.97 -4.79
C PHE A 166 7.19 -11.77 -5.55
N ILE A 167 8.30 -12.29 -5.03
CA ILE A 167 9.59 -12.28 -5.72
C ILE A 167 9.49 -13.04 -7.05
N ILE A 168 8.82 -14.20 -7.07
CA ILE A 168 8.63 -15.01 -8.28
C ILE A 168 7.81 -14.25 -9.34
N SER A 169 6.65 -13.67 -8.97
CA SER A 169 5.86 -12.85 -9.90
C SER A 169 6.64 -11.62 -10.39
N GLY A 170 7.53 -11.07 -9.55
CA GLY A 170 8.34 -9.89 -9.89
C GLY A 170 9.38 -10.13 -11.00
N ILE A 171 9.83 -11.37 -11.19
CA ILE A 171 10.85 -11.73 -12.20
C ILE A 171 10.34 -11.48 -13.63
N SER A 172 9.05 -11.66 -13.89
CA SER A 172 8.47 -11.52 -15.23
C SER A 172 8.36 -10.07 -15.73
N ARG A 173 8.74 -9.07 -14.90
CA ARG A 173 8.64 -7.60 -15.15
C ARG A 173 7.26 -7.09 -15.61
N ARG A 174 6.25 -7.96 -15.66
CA ARG A 174 4.86 -7.65 -15.97
C ARG A 174 4.01 -8.37 -14.93
N ILE A 175 3.17 -7.59 -14.28
CA ILE A 175 2.30 -8.07 -13.22
C ILE A 175 0.91 -8.27 -13.84
N HIS A 176 0.49 -9.53 -13.99
CA HIS A 176 -0.76 -9.89 -14.66
C HIS A 176 -1.94 -9.93 -13.68
N ILE A 177 -3.16 -9.74 -14.17
CA ILE A 177 -4.40 -9.81 -13.36
C ILE A 177 -4.52 -11.10 -12.53
N TRP A 178 -3.99 -12.18 -13.08
CA TRP A 178 -3.98 -13.50 -12.46
C TRP A 178 -3.07 -13.57 -11.24
N ASP A 179 -1.93 -12.86 -11.24
CA ASP A 179 -1.08 -12.72 -10.04
C ASP A 179 -1.89 -12.05 -8.92
N GLY A 180 -2.68 -11.04 -9.27
CA GLY A 180 -3.56 -10.35 -8.33
C GLY A 180 -4.64 -11.19 -7.72
N ALA A 181 -5.36 -11.93 -8.57
CA ALA A 181 -6.38 -12.88 -8.14
C ALA A 181 -5.78 -13.96 -7.24
N MET A 182 -4.59 -14.47 -7.58
CA MET A 182 -3.84 -15.42 -6.75
C MET A 182 -3.56 -14.85 -5.36
N TYR A 183 -3.04 -13.63 -5.23
CA TYR A 183 -2.81 -13.01 -3.90
C TYR A 183 -4.11 -12.75 -3.13
N LEU A 184 -5.21 -12.44 -3.82
CA LEU A 184 -6.52 -12.24 -3.19
C LEU A 184 -7.05 -13.57 -2.61
N ILE A 185 -6.96 -14.66 -3.38
CA ILE A 185 -7.33 -16.00 -2.95
C ILE A 185 -6.45 -16.45 -1.78
N LEU A 186 -5.13 -16.28 -1.87
CA LEU A 186 -4.19 -16.58 -0.78
C LEU A 186 -4.55 -15.85 0.51
N TYR A 187 -4.93 -14.57 0.41
CA TYR A 187 -5.36 -13.80 1.56
C TYR A 187 -6.67 -14.32 2.16
N ILE A 188 -7.66 -14.66 1.32
CA ILE A 188 -8.92 -15.26 1.79
C ILE A 188 -8.64 -16.61 2.48
N LEU A 189 -7.77 -17.44 1.91
CA LEU A 189 -7.35 -18.70 2.51
C LEU A 189 -6.61 -18.49 3.84
N PHE A 190 -5.75 -17.47 3.93
CA PHE A 190 -5.08 -17.09 5.17
C PHE A 190 -6.09 -16.73 6.27
N ILE A 191 -7.06 -15.87 5.95
CA ILE A 191 -8.14 -15.51 6.89
C ILE A 191 -8.97 -16.75 7.27
N GLY A 192 -9.35 -17.59 6.30
CA GLY A 192 -10.10 -18.82 6.57
C GLY A 192 -9.36 -19.78 7.50
N LYS A 193 -8.06 -20.00 7.25
CA LYS A 193 -7.20 -20.83 8.11
C LYS A 193 -7.09 -20.24 9.53
N LEU A 194 -7.03 -18.92 9.63
CA LEU A 194 -6.94 -18.24 10.91
C LEU A 194 -8.19 -18.50 11.76
N PHE A 195 -9.38 -18.35 11.20
CA PHE A 195 -10.66 -18.65 11.86
C PHE A 195 -10.95 -20.15 12.02
N LYS A 196 -9.98 -21.04 11.74
CA LYS A 196 -10.13 -22.50 11.77
C LYS A 196 -11.32 -22.99 10.94
N LEU A 197 -11.59 -22.35 9.80
CA LEU A 197 -12.67 -22.74 8.90
C LEU A 197 -12.37 -24.07 8.18
N PHE A 198 -11.10 -24.50 8.19
CA PHE A 198 -10.58 -25.77 7.66
C PHE A 198 -9.19 -26.06 8.25
#